data_AF-A0A2A8AZN5-F1
#
_entry.id   AF-A0A2A8AZN5-F1
#
_cell.length_a   1.000
_cell.length_b   1.000
_cell.length_c   1.000
_cell.angle_alpha   90.00
_cell.angle_beta   90.00
_cell.angle_gamma   90.00
#
_symmetry.space_group_name_H-M   'P 1'
#
loop_
_entity.id
_entity.type
_entity.pdbx_description
1 polymer ?
#
loop_
_entity_poly.entity_id
_entity_poly.type
_entity_poly.pdbx_seq_one_letter_code
_entity_poly.pdbx_strand_id
1 'polypeptide(L)'
;MQFNTDVLDVNDRQNIDLSQFSRGGYIMPGTYDMVVHVNKNDLPEQPIAFYPPKDDPTGSRACLSPELVTLLGFKENVQGSLTWWHEGQCLDETSVQGMEVRADLSTSSLYMNIPQAFLEYTDENWDPPALWDEGIPGLLFDYNLNAQSQQQLQQGTRGYS
;
A
#
# COMPACT_ATOMS: atom_id res chain seq x y z
N MET A 1 -21.49 22.64 -4.07
CA MET A 1 -22.34 23.01 -2.91
C MET A 1 -21.60 24.09 -2.13
N GLN A 2 -22.27 25.15 -1.68
CA GLN A 2 -21.62 26.27 -0.98
C GLN A 2 -21.61 26.01 0.54
N PHE A 3 -20.43 25.94 1.16
CA PHE A 3 -20.30 25.78 2.61
C PHE A 3 -20.52 27.12 3.32
N ASN A 4 -21.30 27.11 4.41
CA ASN A 4 -21.53 28.29 5.25
C ASN A 4 -20.35 28.48 6.23
N THR A 5 -19.71 29.63 6.15
CA THR A 5 -18.48 29.98 6.88
C THR A 5 -18.72 30.51 8.29
N ASP A 6 -19.98 30.75 8.68
CA ASP A 6 -20.34 31.38 9.96
C ASP A 6 -20.23 30.42 11.17
N VAL A 7 -20.02 29.12 10.93
CA VAL A 7 -19.98 28.07 11.97
C VAL A 7 -18.55 27.72 12.42
N LEU A 8 -17.53 28.21 11.73
CA LEU A 8 -16.13 27.94 12.06
C LEU A 8 -15.58 29.05 12.99
N ASP A 9 -15.21 28.67 14.22
CA ASP A 9 -14.46 29.52 15.14
C ASP A 9 -12.98 29.52 14.73
N VAL A 10 -12.62 30.46 13.87
CA VAL A 10 -11.24 30.67 13.42
C VAL A 10 -10.92 32.14 13.58
N ASN A 11 -9.96 32.44 14.47
CA ASN A 11 -9.45 33.80 14.72
C ASN A 11 -8.77 34.46 13.49
N ASP A 12 -8.75 33.79 12.34
CA ASP A 12 -8.00 34.19 11.15
C ASP A 12 -8.84 34.07 9.85
N ARG A 13 -10.02 34.71 9.85
CA ARG A 13 -11.01 34.71 8.74
C ARG A 13 -10.52 35.31 7.42
N GLN A 14 -9.30 35.86 7.34
CA GLN A 14 -8.85 36.67 6.20
C GLN A 14 -7.97 35.93 5.17
N ASN A 15 -7.58 34.67 5.40
CA ASN A 15 -6.60 33.99 4.54
C ASN A 15 -6.98 32.58 4.05
N ILE A 16 -8.22 32.12 4.26
CA ILE A 16 -8.60 30.76 3.84
C ILE A 16 -9.63 30.85 2.72
N ASP A 17 -9.21 30.51 1.50
CA ASP A 17 -10.11 30.36 0.35
C ASP A 17 -10.87 29.03 0.44
N LEU A 18 -12.06 29.09 1.03
CA LEU A 18 -12.93 27.94 1.23
C LEU A 18 -13.66 27.49 -0.04
N SER A 19 -13.52 28.21 -1.17
CA SER A 19 -14.09 27.79 -2.44
C SER A 19 -13.52 26.45 -2.93
N GLN A 20 -12.29 26.13 -2.51
CA GLN A 20 -11.57 24.92 -2.92
C GLN A 20 -12.22 23.64 -2.35
N PHE A 21 -12.84 23.69 -1.16
CA PHE A 21 -13.55 22.55 -0.56
C PHE A 21 -14.95 22.29 -1.15
N SER A 22 -15.44 23.18 -2.00
CA SER A 22 -16.76 23.02 -2.64
C SER A 22 -16.75 22.01 -3.80
N ARG A 23 -15.56 21.56 -4.23
CA ARG A 23 -15.34 20.57 -5.28
C ARG A 23 -15.29 19.17 -4.68
N GLY A 24 -16.07 18.24 -5.25
CA GLY A 24 -15.98 16.83 -4.86
C GLY A 24 -14.59 16.27 -5.16
N GLY A 25 -13.98 15.60 -4.20
CA GLY A 25 -12.66 14.96 -4.35
C GLY A 25 -11.45 15.89 -4.23
N TYR A 26 -11.63 17.17 -3.88
CA TYR A 26 -10.49 18.04 -3.57
C TYR A 26 -9.86 17.68 -2.22
N ILE A 27 -8.54 17.53 -2.20
CA ILE A 27 -7.72 17.31 -1.00
C ILE A 27 -6.65 18.40 -0.98
N MET A 28 -6.45 19.05 0.17
CA MET A 28 -5.45 20.11 0.27
C MET A 28 -4.04 19.55 0.01
N PRO A 29 -3.14 20.30 -0.65
CA PRO A 29 -1.75 19.88 -0.78
C PRO A 29 -1.12 19.62 0.59
N GLY A 30 -0.46 18.47 0.72
CA GLY A 30 0.04 17.96 1.99
C GLY A 30 0.28 16.46 1.94
N THR A 31 0.72 15.89 3.05
CA THR A 31 0.95 14.44 3.18
C THR A 31 -0.06 13.85 4.13
N TYR A 32 -0.69 12.75 3.73
CA TYR A 32 -1.74 12.06 4.49
C TYR A 32 -1.42 10.58 4.54
N ASP A 33 -1.54 9.99 5.73
CA ASP A 33 -1.46 8.53 5.87
C ASP A 33 -2.74 7.92 5.30
N MET A 34 -2.57 7.03 4.31
CA MET A 34 -3.68 6.40 3.61
C MET A 34 -3.44 4.91 3.42
N VAL A 35 -4.52 4.12 3.58
CA VAL A 35 -4.56 2.73 3.13
C VAL A 35 -4.70 2.72 1.61
N VAL A 36 -3.81 2.01 0.94
CA VAL A 36 -3.78 1.98 -0.52
C VAL A 36 -4.44 0.71 -1.04
N HIS A 37 -5.59 0.87 -1.69
CA HIS A 37 -6.36 -0.20 -2.31
C HIS A 37 -6.04 -0.28 -3.80
N VAL A 38 -5.46 -1.39 -4.24
CA VAL A 38 -5.11 -1.65 -5.64
C VAL A 38 -5.98 -2.78 -6.16
N ASN A 39 -6.93 -2.46 -7.03
CA ASN A 39 -7.94 -3.40 -7.52
C ASN A 39 -8.73 -4.06 -6.37
N LYS A 40 -8.33 -5.27 -5.95
CA LYS A 40 -8.94 -6.03 -4.83
C LYS A 40 -7.98 -6.29 -3.67
N ASN A 41 -6.75 -5.77 -3.77
CA ASN A 41 -5.68 -6.01 -2.81
C ASN A 41 -5.39 -4.73 -2.04
N ASP A 42 -5.06 -4.88 -0.76
CA ASP A 42 -4.73 -3.76 0.12
C ASP A 42 -3.23 -3.77 0.39
N LEU A 43 -2.57 -2.64 0.15
CA LEU A 43 -1.22 -2.39 0.61
C LEU A 43 -1.26 -1.77 2.01
N PRO A 44 -0.16 -1.87 2.78
CA PRO A 44 -0.04 -1.22 4.07
C PRO A 44 -0.32 0.29 4.00
N GLU A 45 -0.82 0.83 5.11
CA GLU A 45 -0.97 2.28 5.31
C GLU A 45 0.39 2.96 5.17
N GLN A 46 0.42 4.02 4.37
CA GLN A 46 1.65 4.75 4.07
C GLN A 46 1.35 6.23 3.76
N PRO A 47 2.34 7.12 3.94
CA PRO A 47 2.17 8.55 3.65
C PRO A 47 2.05 8.79 2.15
N ILE A 48 0.97 9.45 1.73
CA ILE A 48 0.72 9.88 0.36
C ILE A 48 0.74 11.40 0.29
N ALA A 49 1.62 11.95 -0.54
CA ALA A 49 1.66 13.38 -0.81
C ALA A 49 0.63 13.77 -1.87
N PHE A 50 0.03 14.95 -1.73
CA PHE A 50 -0.89 15.55 -2.69
C PHE A 50 -0.32 16.87 -3.19
N TYR A 51 -0.31 17.04 -4.51
CA TYR A 51 0.17 18.27 -5.16
C TYR A 51 -0.84 18.79 -6.18
N PRO A 52 -0.87 20.12 -6.41
CA PRO A 52 -1.63 20.67 -7.51
C PRO A 52 -0.98 20.25 -8.85
N PRO A 53 -1.75 19.63 -9.77
CA PRO A 53 -1.22 19.25 -11.06
C PRO A 53 -0.97 20.49 -11.94
N LYS A 54 -0.05 20.38 -12.92
CA LYS A 54 0.38 21.55 -13.73
C LYS A 54 -0.75 22.15 -14.59
N ASP A 55 -1.70 21.32 -14.99
CA ASP A 55 -2.85 21.62 -15.83
C ASP A 55 -4.06 22.14 -15.04
N ASP A 56 -4.17 21.82 -13.75
CA ASP A 56 -5.14 22.40 -12.82
C ASP A 56 -4.46 22.85 -11.51
N PRO A 57 -3.97 24.09 -11.43
CA PRO A 57 -3.36 24.64 -10.21
C PRO A 57 -4.31 24.70 -9.00
N THR A 58 -5.61 24.57 -9.23
CA THR A 58 -6.66 24.53 -8.19
C THR A 58 -7.13 23.11 -7.88
N GLY A 59 -6.54 22.12 -8.55
CA GLY A 59 -6.80 20.71 -8.37
C GLY A 59 -5.89 20.10 -7.32
N SER A 60 -6.08 18.81 -7.10
CA SER A 60 -5.25 18.02 -6.20
C SER A 60 -5.09 16.63 -6.77
N ARG A 61 -3.86 16.13 -6.79
CA ARG A 61 -3.49 14.84 -7.34
C ARG A 61 -2.59 14.11 -6.36
N ALA A 62 -2.92 12.85 -6.09
CA ALA A 62 -2.08 11.97 -5.28
C ALA A 62 -0.75 11.72 -6.02
N CYS A 63 0.36 11.86 -5.31
CA CYS A 63 1.68 11.52 -5.81
C CYS A 63 1.93 10.04 -5.59
N LEU A 64 1.97 9.27 -6.68
CA LEU A 64 2.39 7.87 -6.63
C LEU A 64 3.91 7.82 -6.74
N SER A 65 4.59 7.70 -5.61
CA SER A 65 6.07 7.72 -5.58
C SER A 65 6.66 6.49 -6.27
N PRO A 66 7.93 6.54 -6.71
CA PRO A 66 8.60 5.36 -7.26
C PRO A 66 8.52 4.15 -6.35
N GLU A 67 8.67 4.35 -5.04
CA GLU A 67 8.55 3.30 -4.04
C GLU A 67 7.15 2.69 -4.04
N LEU A 68 6.10 3.51 -4.02
CA LEU A 68 4.73 3.00 -4.12
C LEU A 68 4.50 2.25 -5.43
N VAL A 69 5.00 2.77 -6.56
CA VAL A 69 4.86 2.16 -7.88
C VAL A 69 5.50 0.77 -7.94
N THR A 70 6.64 0.56 -7.26
CA THR A 70 7.25 -0.78 -7.19
C THR A 70 6.36 -1.80 -6.48
N LEU A 71 5.56 -1.38 -5.49
CA LEU A 71 4.60 -2.23 -4.78
C LEU A 71 3.34 -2.53 -5.61
N LEU A 72 3.06 -1.77 -6.67
CA LEU A 72 1.89 -2.01 -7.54
C LEU A 72 2.03 -3.27 -8.39
N GLY A 73 3.26 -3.79 -8.56
CA GLY A 73 3.50 -5.02 -9.32
C GLY A 73 3.30 -4.85 -10.83
N PHE A 74 3.75 -3.73 -11.41
CA PHE A 74 3.77 -3.58 -12.87
C PHE A 74 4.77 -4.54 -13.53
N LYS A 75 4.40 -5.12 -14.67
CA LYS A 75 5.32 -5.93 -15.49
C LYS A 75 6.54 -5.10 -15.90
N GLU A 76 7.70 -5.73 -15.98
CA GLU A 76 8.98 -5.11 -16.34
C GLU A 76 8.91 -4.31 -17.67
N ASN A 77 8.19 -4.83 -18.67
CA ASN A 77 8.03 -4.14 -19.95
C ASN A 77 7.18 -2.85 -19.88
N VAL A 78 6.34 -2.73 -18.85
CA VAL A 78 5.51 -1.54 -18.60
C VAL A 78 6.29 -0.49 -17.84
N GLN A 79 7.12 -0.91 -16.87
CA GLN A 79 7.93 -0.01 -16.05
C GLN A 79 8.79 0.94 -16.89
N GLY A 80 9.36 0.46 -18.00
CA GLY A 80 10.15 1.29 -18.93
C GLY A 80 9.35 2.32 -19.74
N SER A 81 8.02 2.21 -19.77
CA SER A 81 7.11 3.12 -20.48
C SER A 81 6.42 4.13 -19.57
N LEU A 82 6.60 4.01 -18.24
CA LEU A 82 6.02 4.91 -17.26
C LEU A 82 6.62 6.31 -17.39
N THR A 83 5.77 7.31 -17.39
CA THR A 83 6.19 8.71 -17.35
C THR A 83 5.98 9.28 -15.96
N TRP A 84 6.78 10.29 -15.62
CA TRP A 84 6.82 10.87 -14.28
C TRP A 84 6.62 12.38 -14.36
N TRP A 85 5.94 12.94 -13.38
CA TRP A 85 5.78 14.37 -13.17
C TRP A 85 6.37 14.76 -11.81
N HIS A 86 6.27 16.05 -11.46
CA HIS A 86 6.86 16.60 -10.23
C HIS A 86 8.34 16.22 -10.07
N GLU A 87 9.15 16.60 -11.06
CA GLU A 87 10.61 16.35 -11.06
C GLU A 87 11.00 14.86 -10.99
N GLY A 88 10.11 13.97 -11.44
CA GLY A 88 10.36 12.52 -11.43
C GLY A 88 9.88 11.82 -10.16
N GLN A 89 9.22 12.52 -9.25
CA GLN A 89 8.80 11.98 -7.96
C GLN A 89 7.41 11.34 -7.97
N CYS A 90 6.58 11.62 -8.97
CA CYS A 90 5.21 11.13 -9.01
C CYS A 90 4.92 10.47 -10.37
N LEU A 91 4.33 9.28 -10.35
CA LEU A 91 3.86 8.62 -11.57
C LEU A 91 2.81 9.49 -12.26
N ASP A 92 2.93 9.61 -13.57
CA ASP A 92 1.83 10.11 -14.38
C ASP A 92 0.91 8.94 -14.77
N GLU A 93 -0.22 8.77 -14.07
CA GLU A 93 -1.17 7.68 -14.36
C GLU A 93 -1.68 7.66 -15.81
N THR A 94 -1.59 8.78 -16.53
CA THR A 94 -1.97 8.83 -17.96
C THR A 94 -1.05 7.99 -18.85
N SER A 95 0.17 7.66 -18.38
CA SER A 95 1.07 6.73 -19.06
C SER A 95 0.58 5.28 -19.03
N VAL A 96 -0.30 4.96 -18.07
CA VAL A 96 -0.92 3.63 -17.95
C VAL A 96 -2.36 3.74 -18.43
N GLN A 97 -2.60 3.37 -19.69
CA GLN A 97 -3.91 3.54 -20.31
C GLN A 97 -5.02 2.84 -19.53
N GLY A 98 -5.99 3.60 -19.02
CA GLY A 98 -7.13 3.06 -18.26
C GLY A 98 -6.86 2.84 -16.78
N MET A 99 -5.73 3.33 -16.27
CA MET A 99 -5.51 3.47 -14.83
C MET A 99 -6.36 4.60 -14.27
N GLU A 100 -7.00 4.37 -13.13
CA GLU A 100 -7.77 5.38 -12.39
C GLU A 100 -7.27 5.46 -10.95
N VAL A 101 -7.16 6.69 -10.44
CA VAL A 101 -6.72 6.97 -9.07
C VAL A 101 -7.77 7.85 -8.40
N ARG A 102 -8.28 7.41 -7.25
CA ARG A 102 -9.27 8.14 -6.46
C ARG A 102 -8.89 8.12 -5.00
N ALA A 103 -8.62 9.30 -4.45
CA ALA A 103 -8.43 9.46 -3.01
C ALA A 103 -9.75 9.75 -2.30
N ASP A 104 -9.89 9.23 -1.09
CA ASP A 104 -11.02 9.46 -0.20
C ASP A 104 -10.50 9.81 1.19
N LEU A 105 -10.51 11.11 1.51
CA LEU A 105 -10.02 11.58 2.81
C LEU A 105 -10.95 11.18 3.96
N SER A 106 -12.22 10.86 3.70
CA SER A 106 -13.17 10.49 4.75
C SER A 106 -12.87 9.12 5.35
N THR A 107 -12.27 8.24 4.57
CA THR A 107 -11.86 6.89 4.98
C THR A 107 -10.35 6.71 5.05
N SER A 108 -9.57 7.78 4.80
CA SER A 108 -8.11 7.71 4.63
C SER A 108 -7.69 6.62 3.64
N SER A 109 -8.32 6.61 2.47
CA SER A 109 -8.13 5.54 1.48
C SER A 109 -7.72 6.09 0.13
N LEU A 110 -6.73 5.46 -0.50
CA LEU A 110 -6.35 5.70 -1.89
C LEU A 110 -6.76 4.49 -2.73
N TYR A 111 -7.74 4.66 -3.61
CA TYR A 111 -8.20 3.62 -4.52
C TYR A 111 -7.52 3.75 -5.87
N MET A 112 -6.94 2.66 -6.35
CA MET A 112 -6.32 2.55 -7.67
C MET A 112 -6.92 1.38 -8.42
N ASN A 113 -7.40 1.65 -9.62
CA ASN A 113 -7.85 0.65 -10.56
C ASN A 113 -6.84 0.58 -11.70
N ILE A 114 -6.16 -0.55 -11.84
CA ILE A 114 -5.07 -0.73 -12.80
C ILE A 114 -5.42 -1.91 -13.73
N PRO A 115 -5.38 -1.73 -15.06
CA PRO A 115 -5.68 -2.80 -15.99
C PRO A 115 -4.73 -3.99 -15.83
N GLN A 116 -5.30 -5.19 -15.74
CA GLN A 116 -4.58 -6.46 -15.55
C GLN A 116 -3.55 -6.77 -16.66
N ALA A 117 -3.69 -6.16 -17.83
CA ALA A 117 -2.71 -6.29 -18.91
C ALA A 117 -1.31 -5.78 -18.50
N PHE A 118 -1.25 -4.80 -17.58
CA PHE A 118 -0.03 -4.13 -17.15
C PHE A 118 0.57 -4.68 -15.85
N LEU A 119 -0.23 -5.41 -15.06
CA LEU A 119 0.20 -5.99 -13.79
C LEU A 119 0.81 -7.37 -13.99
N GLU A 120 1.80 -7.71 -13.17
CA GLU A 120 2.26 -9.08 -13.03
C GLU A 120 1.11 -9.98 -12.60
N TYR A 121 1.17 -11.24 -13.02
CA TYR A 121 0.10 -12.20 -12.76
C TYR A 121 -0.08 -12.37 -11.26
N THR A 122 -1.24 -12.06 -10.68
CA THR A 122 -1.56 -12.36 -9.28
C THR A 122 -2.67 -13.41 -9.22
N ASP A 123 -2.56 -14.37 -8.31
CA ASP A 123 -3.55 -15.44 -8.07
C ASP A 123 -3.90 -15.43 -6.57
N GLU A 124 -5.04 -16.01 -6.17
CA GLU A 124 -5.46 -16.05 -4.76
C GLU A 124 -4.43 -16.72 -3.85
N ASN A 125 -3.55 -17.58 -4.40
CA ASN A 125 -2.49 -18.27 -3.68
C ASN A 125 -1.07 -17.84 -4.09
N TRP A 126 -0.91 -16.68 -4.75
CA TRP A 126 0.40 -16.22 -5.21
C TRP A 126 0.54 -14.70 -5.10
N ASP A 127 1.52 -14.28 -4.29
CA ASP A 127 1.92 -12.88 -4.17
C ASP A 127 3.21 -12.61 -4.96
N PRO A 128 3.27 -11.49 -5.70
CA PRO A 128 4.44 -11.13 -6.49
C PRO A 128 5.67 -10.88 -5.60
N PRO A 129 6.88 -11.21 -6.08
CA PRO A 129 8.12 -11.02 -5.32
C PRO A 129 8.36 -9.59 -4.82
N ALA A 130 7.81 -8.59 -5.52
CA ALA A 130 7.91 -7.18 -5.12
C ALA A 130 7.27 -6.86 -3.75
N LEU A 131 6.37 -7.73 -3.26
CA LEU A 131 5.71 -7.58 -1.95
C LEU A 131 6.38 -8.41 -0.84
N TRP A 132 7.44 -9.16 -1.14
CA TRP A 132 8.06 -10.03 -0.16
C TRP A 132 8.95 -9.23 0.81
N ASP A 133 8.77 -9.46 2.10
CA ASP A 133 9.67 -8.95 3.13
C ASP A 133 10.87 -9.89 3.28
N GLU A 134 12.07 -9.38 3.06
CA GLU A 134 13.34 -10.10 3.28
C GLU A 134 13.61 -10.38 4.77
N GLY A 135 12.80 -9.77 5.65
CA GLY A 135 12.88 -9.92 7.08
C GLY A 135 14.10 -9.19 7.67
N ILE A 136 14.39 -9.52 8.92
CA ILE A 136 15.46 -8.88 9.69
C ILE A 136 16.63 -9.88 9.84
N PRO A 137 17.87 -9.51 9.50
CA PRO A 137 19.02 -10.39 9.68
C PRO A 137 19.20 -10.84 11.14
N GLY A 138 19.32 -12.16 11.37
CA GLY A 138 19.42 -12.73 12.71
C GLY A 138 20.07 -14.11 12.77
N LEU A 139 20.44 -14.54 13.98
CA LEU A 139 20.98 -15.88 14.27
C LEU A 139 20.00 -16.64 15.17
N LEU A 140 19.61 -17.85 14.77
CA LEU A 140 18.71 -18.73 15.54
C LEU A 140 19.43 -20.05 15.86
N PHE A 141 19.38 -20.50 17.12
CA PHE A 141 19.87 -21.82 17.54
C PHE A 141 18.77 -22.54 18.31
N ASP A 142 18.36 -23.71 17.82
CA ASP A 142 17.36 -24.58 18.44
C ASP A 142 17.97 -25.95 18.76
N TYR A 143 17.58 -26.53 19.91
CA TYR A 143 18.06 -27.84 20.33
C TYR A 143 16.93 -28.66 20.97
N ASN A 144 16.77 -29.90 20.51
CA ASN A 144 15.73 -30.81 20.99
C ASN A 144 16.33 -32.17 21.43
N LEU A 145 16.06 -32.56 22.68
CA LEU A 145 16.45 -33.86 23.23
C LEU A 145 15.22 -34.65 23.66
N ASN A 146 15.06 -35.84 23.06
CA ASN A 146 14.05 -36.81 23.46
C ASN A 146 14.73 -38.11 23.93
N ALA A 147 14.39 -38.57 25.14
CA ALA A 147 14.87 -39.81 25.71
C ALA A 147 13.70 -40.70 26.12
N GLN A 148 13.67 -41.93 25.62
CA GLN A 148 12.68 -42.94 25.98
C GLN A 148 13.41 -44.24 26.36
N SER A 149 13.04 -44.81 27.50
CA SER A 149 13.58 -46.08 27.97
C SER A 149 12.42 -47.06 28.19
N GLN A 150 12.50 -48.23 27.57
CA GLN A 150 11.55 -49.31 27.76
C GLN A 150 12.32 -50.57 28.18
N GLN A 151 11.97 -51.13 29.32
CA GLN A 151 12.51 -52.40 29.79
C GLN A 151 11.41 -53.45 29.79
N GLN A 152 11.68 -54.60 29.15
CA GLN A 152 10.82 -55.77 29.18
C GLN A 152 11.53 -56.87 29.96
N LEU A 153 10.96 -57.27 31.10
CA LEU A 153 11.49 -58.35 31.93
C LEU A 153 11.02 -59.70 31.37
N GLN A 154 11.96 -60.51 30.89
CA GLN A 154 11.72 -61.95 30.69
C GLN A 154 12.10 -62.70 31.97
N GLN A 155 11.10 -63.22 32.67
CA GLN A 155 11.31 -64.15 33.78
C GLN A 155 11.76 -65.52 33.22
N GLY A 156 13.02 -65.88 33.46
CA GLY A 156 13.55 -67.22 33.21
C GLY A 156 13.12 -68.19 34.33
N THR A 157 12.34 -69.21 33.96
CA THR A 157 11.93 -70.29 34.86
C THR A 157 13.12 -71.22 35.11
N ARG A 158 13.60 -71.33 36.36
CA ARG A 158 14.57 -72.36 36.79
C ARG A 158 13.83 -73.56 37.37
N GLY A 159 13.85 -74.69 36.66
CA GLY A 159 13.46 -76.00 37.19
C GLY A 159 14.66 -76.71 37.82
N TYR A 160 14.49 -77.25 39.03
CA TYR A 160 15.44 -78.15 39.69
C TYR A 160 15.10 -79.61 39.37
N SER A 161 16.14 -80.46 39.35
CA SER A 161 16.16 -81.89 39.06
C SER A 161 15.18 -82.75 39.86
#